data_AF-A0A2V6M707-F1
#
_entry.id   AF-A0A2V6M707-F1
#
_cell.length_a   1.000
_cell.length_b   1.000
_cell.length_c   1.000
_cell.angle_alpha   90.00
_cell.angle_beta   90.00
_cell.angle_gamma   90.00
#
_symmetry.space_group_name_H-M   'P 1'
#
loop_
_entity.id
_entity.type
_entity.pdbx_description
1 polymer ?
#
loop_
_entity_poly.entity_id
_entity_poly.type
_entity_poly.pdbx_seq_one_letter_code
_entity_poly.pdbx_strand_id
1 'polypeptide(L)'
;MLDEAHAIGVIGPNGRGLAAEENLHEDVDVQMGTLSKALGVSGGYICGSRSLIEWLINRARSFIYSTAPPSALAAAARAAINFLASPEGEQRRLLLWQRIKLMQELLPVRSATANRPDKNAAHASSAIFPRRVGDEQAAIDLAEALQNQGFSSRRSVTRLWPKVPRDCSLP
;
A
#
# COMPACT_ATOMS: atom_id res chain seq x y z
N MET A 1 -3.38 -8.67 -14.40
CA MET A 1 -2.85 -7.36 -13.96
C MET A 1 -2.93 -7.27 -12.45
N LEU A 2 -1.83 -6.90 -11.79
CA LEU A 2 -1.67 -6.81 -10.34
C LEU A 2 -1.18 -5.41 -9.95
N ASP A 3 -1.88 -4.72 -9.04
CA ASP A 3 -1.44 -3.47 -8.45
C ASP A 3 -0.83 -3.71 -7.06
N GLU A 4 0.45 -3.39 -6.94
CA GLU A 4 1.24 -3.60 -5.72
C GLU A 4 1.60 -2.31 -5.01
N ALA A 5 0.87 -1.22 -5.25
CA ALA A 5 1.16 0.09 -4.66
C ALA A 5 1.32 0.08 -3.12
N HIS A 6 0.68 -0.86 -2.43
CA HIS A 6 0.80 -1.04 -0.96
C HIS A 6 1.69 -2.21 -0.52
N ALA A 7 2.15 -3.06 -1.46
CA ALA A 7 3.01 -4.21 -1.18
C ALA A 7 4.49 -3.89 -1.45
N ILE A 8 4.80 -3.11 -2.48
CA ILE A 8 6.17 -2.70 -2.82
C ILE A 8 6.82 -1.99 -1.63
N GLY A 9 8.06 -2.39 -1.33
CA GLY A 9 8.86 -1.90 -0.22
C GLY A 9 8.47 -2.45 1.15
N VAL A 10 7.41 -3.27 1.25
CA VAL A 10 6.89 -3.81 2.51
C VAL A 10 6.93 -5.34 2.53
N ILE A 11 6.44 -5.98 1.47
CA ILE A 11 6.27 -7.43 1.33
C ILE A 11 7.29 -7.96 0.31
N GLY A 12 7.67 -9.22 0.44
CA GLY A 12 8.54 -9.88 -0.54
C GLY A 12 10.02 -9.73 -0.25
N PRO A 13 10.84 -10.64 -0.79
CA PRO A 13 12.30 -10.48 -0.79
C PRO A 13 12.66 -9.15 -1.48
N ASN A 14 13.61 -8.42 -0.88
CA ASN A 14 14.03 -7.09 -1.34
C ASN A 14 12.89 -6.06 -1.45
N GLY A 15 11.73 -6.30 -0.83
CA GLY A 15 10.56 -5.42 -0.92
C GLY A 15 9.92 -5.43 -2.30
N ARG A 16 10.05 -6.52 -3.07
CA ARG A 16 9.55 -6.61 -4.45
C ARG A 16 8.02 -6.73 -4.56
N GLY A 17 7.32 -6.93 -3.45
CA GLY A 17 5.87 -7.07 -3.39
C GLY A 17 5.40 -8.50 -3.17
N LEU A 18 4.08 -8.69 -3.21
CA LEU A 18 3.41 -9.94 -2.87
C LEU A 18 3.64 -11.01 -3.95
N ALA A 19 3.66 -10.64 -5.23
CA ALA A 19 3.97 -11.59 -6.29
C ALA A 19 5.36 -12.24 -6.14
N ALA A 20 6.33 -11.50 -5.59
CA ALA A 20 7.65 -12.04 -5.30
C ALA A 20 7.66 -12.91 -4.04
N GLU A 21 6.87 -12.59 -3.02
CA GLU A 21 6.69 -13.42 -1.82
C GLU A 21 6.10 -14.79 -2.17
N GLU A 22 5.05 -14.79 -3.00
CA GLU A 22 4.31 -15.99 -3.40
C GLU A 22 4.96 -16.75 -4.57
N ASN A 23 6.10 -16.27 -5.08
CA ASN A 23 6.77 -16.81 -6.28
C ASN A 23 5.92 -16.79 -7.57
N LEU A 24 4.90 -15.93 -7.64
CA LEU A 24 3.97 -15.80 -8.77
C LEU A 24 4.38 -14.73 -9.79
N HIS A 25 5.58 -14.16 -9.68
CA HIS A 25 6.03 -13.08 -10.55
C HIS A 25 6.00 -13.40 -12.06
N GLU A 26 6.23 -14.65 -12.45
CA GLU A 26 6.14 -15.11 -13.84
C GLU A 26 4.68 -15.27 -14.32
N ASP A 27 3.73 -15.46 -13.40
CA ASP A 27 2.30 -15.59 -13.69
C ASP A 27 1.59 -14.23 -13.78
N VAL A 28 2.31 -13.13 -13.52
CA VAL A 28 1.76 -11.76 -13.55
C VAL A 28 2.13 -11.08 -14.88
N ASP A 29 1.18 -11.06 -15.82
CA ASP A 29 1.38 -10.41 -17.14
C ASP A 29 1.72 -8.91 -17.05
N VAL A 30 1.09 -8.24 -16.07
CA VAL A 30 1.19 -6.79 -15.85
C VAL A 30 1.24 -6.54 -14.36
N GLN A 31 2.39 -6.08 -13.87
CA GLN A 31 2.57 -5.65 -12.50
C GLN A 31 2.70 -4.13 -12.49
N MET A 32 1.93 -3.45 -11.65
CA MET A 32 1.99 -2.00 -11.54
C MET A 32 2.17 -1.56 -10.10
N GLY A 33 2.66 -0.35 -9.92
CA GLY A 33 2.90 0.21 -8.60
C GLY A 33 3.07 1.71 -8.61
N THR A 34 3.28 2.25 -7.41
CA THR A 34 3.53 3.69 -7.21
C THR A 34 4.88 3.93 -6.57
N LEU A 35 5.51 5.04 -6.96
CA LEU A 35 6.72 5.56 -6.35
C LEU A 35 6.41 6.44 -5.12
N SER A 36 5.14 6.79 -4.89
CA SER A 36 4.74 7.81 -3.91
C SER A 36 4.41 7.30 -2.50
N LYS A 37 4.69 6.02 -2.21
CA LYS A 37 4.42 5.40 -0.91
C LYS A 37 5.72 4.96 -0.24
N ALA A 38 5.98 3.65 -0.16
CA ALA A 38 7.18 3.13 0.50
C ALA A 38 8.49 3.68 -0.10
N LEU A 39 8.48 4.00 -1.40
CA LEU A 39 9.62 4.57 -2.12
C LEU A 39 9.83 6.07 -1.87
N GLY A 40 8.83 6.80 -1.35
CA GLY A 40 9.00 8.19 -0.91
C GLY A 40 9.23 9.22 -2.02
N VAL A 41 8.90 8.91 -3.29
CA VAL A 41 9.05 9.82 -4.43
C VAL A 41 7.67 10.15 -5.03
N SER A 42 7.54 10.29 -6.34
CA SER A 42 6.30 10.57 -7.05
C SER A 42 6.33 9.89 -8.41
N GLY A 43 5.16 9.46 -8.88
CA GLY A 43 4.98 8.72 -10.12
C GLY A 43 4.45 7.30 -9.91
N GLY A 44 4.27 6.60 -11.03
CA GLY A 44 3.86 5.21 -11.09
C GLY A 44 4.62 4.48 -12.18
N TYR A 45 4.54 3.16 -12.18
CA TYR A 45 5.23 2.31 -13.14
C TYR A 45 4.38 1.10 -13.51
N ILE A 46 4.69 0.54 -14.66
CA ILE A 46 4.17 -0.73 -15.15
C ILE A 46 5.36 -1.59 -15.55
N CYS A 47 5.34 -2.85 -15.12
CA CYS A 47 6.26 -3.91 -15.48
C CYS A 47 5.46 -5.01 -16.21
N GLY A 48 6.09 -5.63 -17.20
CA GLY A 48 5.52 -6.74 -17.97
C GLY A 48 6.43 -7.08 -19.15
N SER A 49 5.92 -7.84 -20.12
CA SER A 49 6.72 -8.22 -21.28
C SER A 49 7.21 -7.02 -22.08
N ARG A 50 8.35 -7.17 -22.75
CA ARG A 50 8.91 -6.10 -23.61
C ARG A 50 7.90 -5.64 -24.67
N SER A 51 7.21 -6.57 -25.30
CA SER A 51 6.17 -6.26 -26.29
C SER A 51 5.01 -5.46 -25.70
N LEU A 52 4.59 -5.74 -24.46
CA LEU A 52 3.59 -4.94 -23.76
C LEU A 52 4.10 -3.52 -23.51
N ILE A 53 5.32 -3.36 -22.98
CA ILE A 53 5.89 -2.05 -22.67
C ILE A 53 6.06 -1.21 -23.94
N GLU A 54 6.58 -1.79 -25.02
CA GLU A 54 6.70 -1.12 -26.32
C GLU A 54 5.33 -0.73 -26.88
N TRP A 55 4.32 -1.59 -26.75
CA TRP A 55 2.95 -1.26 -27.16
C TRP A 55 2.37 -0.10 -26.34
N LEU A 56 2.54 -0.11 -25.01
CA LEU A 56 2.08 0.97 -24.12
C LEU A 56 2.75 2.30 -24.44
N ILE A 57 4.07 2.33 -24.66
CA ILE A 57 4.81 3.54 -25.04
C ILE A 57 4.25 4.15 -26.34
N ASN A 58 3.80 3.31 -27.29
CA ASN A 58 3.31 3.75 -28.59
C ASN A 58 1.78 3.98 -28.68
N ARG A 59 0.99 3.47 -27.72
CA ARG A 59 -0.49 3.52 -27.79
C ARG A 59 -1.16 4.19 -26.60
N ALA A 60 -0.51 4.25 -25.43
CA ALA A 60 -1.13 4.82 -24.24
C ALA A 60 -1.12 6.35 -24.33
N ARG A 61 -2.29 6.95 -24.61
CA ARG A 61 -2.45 8.41 -24.69
C ARG A 61 -1.99 9.12 -23.42
N SER A 62 -2.24 8.54 -22.24
CA SER A 62 -1.82 9.09 -20.95
C SER A 62 -0.31 9.11 -20.76
N PHE A 63 0.44 8.27 -21.48
CA PHE A 63 1.90 8.30 -21.50
C PHE A 63 2.42 9.27 -22.57
N ILE A 64 1.89 9.20 -23.78
CA ILE A 64 2.35 9.99 -24.94
C ILE A 64 2.10 11.49 -24.75
N TYR A 65 0.94 11.86 -24.22
CA TYR A 65 0.52 13.26 -24.08
C TYR A 65 0.73 13.80 -22.65
N SER A 66 1.70 13.25 -21.91
CA SER A 66 2.11 13.73 -20.60
C SER A 66 3.58 14.12 -20.60
N THR A 67 3.94 15.14 -19.84
CA THR A 67 5.34 15.50 -19.62
C THR A 67 6.04 14.40 -18.83
N ALA A 68 7.25 14.04 -19.26
CA ALA A 68 8.10 13.09 -18.55
C ALA A 68 8.41 13.57 -17.12
N PRO A 69 8.63 12.66 -16.17
CA PRO A 69 9.01 13.04 -14.80
C PRO A 69 10.34 13.80 -14.80
N PRO A 70 10.51 14.80 -13.91
CA PRO A 70 11.79 15.48 -13.70
C PRO A 70 12.94 14.50 -13.46
N SER A 71 14.10 14.79 -14.05
CA SER A 71 15.31 13.95 -13.92
C SER A 71 15.71 13.68 -12.47
N ALA A 72 15.55 14.69 -11.59
CA ALA A 72 15.79 14.56 -10.16
C ALA A 72 14.87 13.51 -9.50
N LEU A 73 13.58 13.45 -9.88
CA LEU A 73 12.66 12.44 -9.36
C LEU A 73 12.99 11.04 -9.89
N ALA A 74 13.37 10.93 -11.17
CA ALA A 74 13.81 9.65 -11.74
C ALA A 74 15.08 9.12 -11.03
N ALA A 75 16.04 10.00 -10.75
CA ALA A 75 17.25 9.65 -10.00
C ALA A 75 16.93 9.23 -8.56
N ALA A 76 16.05 9.97 -7.87
CA ALA A 76 15.59 9.64 -6.53
C ALA A 76 14.85 8.29 -6.50
N ALA A 77 13.98 8.01 -7.48
CA ALA A 77 13.27 6.74 -7.58
C ALA A 77 14.23 5.56 -7.76
N ARG A 78 15.24 5.71 -8.62
CA ARG A 78 16.28 4.69 -8.80
C ARG A 78 17.07 4.46 -7.51
N ALA A 79 17.45 5.53 -6.81
CA ALA A 79 18.14 5.43 -5.52
C ALA A 79 17.26 4.73 -4.46
N ALA A 80 15.96 5.03 -4.41
CA ALA A 80 15.02 4.40 -3.49
C ALA A 80 14.86 2.89 -3.77
N ILE A 81 14.77 2.48 -5.04
CA ILE A 81 14.72 1.06 -5.42
C ILE A 81 16.00 0.34 -5.03
N ASN A 82 17.16 0.93 -5.31
CA ASN A 82 18.45 0.36 -4.93
C ASN A 82 18.59 0.24 -3.40
N PHE A 83 18.14 1.25 -2.66
CA PHE A 83 18.11 1.24 -1.20
C PHE A 83 17.19 0.14 -0.67
N LEU A 84 16.01 -0.09 -1.26
CA LEU A 84 15.15 -1.20 -0.85
C LEU A 84 15.84 -2.56 -1.01
N ALA A 85 16.63 -2.74 -2.06
CA ALA A 85 17.37 -3.98 -2.30
C ALA A 85 18.65 -4.11 -1.46
N SER A 86 19.03 -3.10 -0.69
CA SER A 86 20.24 -3.13 0.15
C SER A 86 19.97 -3.78 1.53
N PRO A 87 21.03 -4.17 2.26
CA PRO A 87 20.91 -4.66 3.64
C PRO A 87 20.23 -3.65 4.58
N GLU A 88 20.48 -2.34 4.39
CA GLU A 88 19.80 -1.29 5.15
C GLU A 88 18.30 -1.24 4.85
N GLY A 89 17.91 -1.46 3.59
CA GLY A 89 16.52 -1.60 3.19
C GLY A 89 15.83 -2.79 3.85
N GLU A 90 16.53 -3.92 3.95
CA GLU A 90 16.06 -5.11 4.67
C GLU A 90 15.86 -4.83 6.16
N GLN A 91 16.83 -4.20 6.83
CA GLN A 91 16.71 -3.82 8.23
C GLN A 91 15.49 -2.92 8.48
N ARG A 92 15.22 -1.96 7.60
CA ARG A 92 14.01 -1.12 7.71
C ARG A 92 12.72 -1.90 7.56
N ARG A 93 12.66 -2.88 6.65
CA ARG A 93 11.50 -3.78 6.51
C ARG A 93 11.29 -4.65 7.74
N LEU A 94 12.36 -5.22 8.30
CA LEU A 94 12.29 -6.01 9.53
C LEU A 94 11.74 -5.17 10.70
N LEU A 95 12.25 -3.95 10.87
CA LEU A 95 11.75 -3.02 11.88
C LEU A 95 10.27 -2.66 11.66
N LEU A 96 9.86 -2.44 10.40
CA LEU A 96 8.46 -2.21 10.06
C LEU A 96 7.59 -3.39 10.51
N TRP A 97 7.99 -4.62 10.18
CA TRP A 97 7.25 -5.83 10.57
C TRP A 97 7.19 -6.07 12.08
N GLN A 98 8.25 -5.72 12.82
CA GLN A 98 8.23 -5.73 14.29
C GLN A 98 7.18 -4.74 14.84
N ARG A 99 7.14 -3.52 14.29
CA ARG A 99 6.15 -2.51 14.69
C ARG A 99 4.72 -2.90 14.30
N ILE A 100 4.55 -3.56 13.15
CA ILE A 100 3.26 -4.10 12.72
C ILE A 100 2.75 -5.11 13.75
N LYS A 101 3.59 -6.08 14.14
CA LYS A 101 3.23 -7.09 15.15
C LYS A 101 2.84 -6.45 16.49
N LEU A 102 3.66 -5.51 16.97
CA LEU A 102 3.35 -4.79 18.21
C LEU A 102 2.01 -4.04 18.12
N MET A 103 1.72 -3.39 16.99
CA MET A 103 0.45 -2.69 16.78
C MET A 103 -0.74 -3.65 16.76
N GLN A 104 -0.59 -4.85 16.19
CA GLN A 104 -1.62 -5.90 16.21
C GLN A 104 -1.91 -6.38 17.63
N GLU A 105 -0.88 -6.52 18.46
CA GLU A 105 -1.00 -6.93 19.86
C GLU A 105 -1.69 -5.86 20.72
N LEU A 106 -1.32 -4.58 20.52
CA LEU A 106 -1.86 -3.46 21.30
C LEU A 106 -3.26 -3.03 20.86
N LEU A 107 -3.56 -3.15 19.57
CA LEU A 107 -4.84 -2.77 18.98
C LEU A 107 -5.42 -3.96 18.21
N PRO A 108 -5.87 -5.01 18.92
CA PRO A 108 -6.45 -6.16 18.27
C PRO A 108 -7.64 -5.70 17.45
N VAL A 109 -7.58 -5.95 16.14
CA VAL A 109 -8.68 -5.68 15.22
C VAL A 109 -9.79 -6.64 15.61
N ARG A 110 -10.76 -6.15 16.40
CA ARG A 110 -12.06 -6.81 16.54
C ARG A 110 -12.73 -6.73 15.17
N SER A 111 -12.48 -7.73 14.32
CA SER A 111 -13.26 -7.88 13.11
C SER A 111 -14.70 -8.13 13.55
N ALA A 112 -15.63 -7.33 13.04
CA ALA A 112 -17.05 -7.60 13.22
C ALA A 112 -17.44 -8.93 12.51
N THR A 113 -16.55 -9.53 11.73
CA THR A 113 -16.70 -10.85 11.09
C THR A 113 -16.36 -12.01 12.03
N ALA A 114 -16.60 -11.89 13.34
CA ALA A 114 -16.48 -13.03 14.26
C ALA A 114 -17.43 -14.20 13.94
N ASN A 115 -18.46 -13.98 13.12
CA ASN A 115 -19.42 -15.00 12.67
C ASN A 115 -19.19 -15.55 11.26
N ARG A 116 -18.16 -15.09 10.55
CA ARG A 116 -17.69 -15.76 9.34
C ARG A 116 -16.30 -16.27 9.65
N PRO A 117 -16.05 -17.59 9.68
CA PRO A 117 -14.68 -18.10 9.73
C PRO A 117 -14.03 -17.68 8.42
N ASP A 118 -13.47 -16.48 8.41
CA ASP A 118 -12.55 -16.08 7.38
C ASP A 118 -11.32 -16.94 7.61
N LYS A 119 -11.23 -18.04 6.85
CA LYS A 119 -10.06 -18.92 6.85
C LYS A 119 -8.77 -18.15 6.50
N ASN A 120 -8.87 -16.88 6.08
CA ASN A 120 -7.77 -15.97 5.82
C ASN A 120 -7.56 -14.89 6.92
N ALA A 121 -8.33 -14.87 8.01
CA ALA A 121 -8.12 -13.94 9.13
C ALA A 121 -6.78 -14.13 9.86
N ALA A 122 -6.08 -15.24 9.60
CA ALA A 122 -4.70 -15.46 10.06
C ALA A 122 -3.66 -14.58 9.32
N HIS A 123 -4.04 -13.90 8.23
CA HIS A 123 -3.13 -13.14 7.37
C HIS A 123 -3.56 -11.68 7.21
N ALA A 124 -3.87 -10.97 8.30
CA ALA A 124 -3.81 -9.50 8.25
C ALA A 124 -2.33 -9.04 8.19
N SER A 125 -1.60 -9.44 7.15
CA SER A 125 -0.16 -9.21 6.92
C SER A 125 0.06 -7.92 6.12
N SER A 126 -0.42 -6.79 6.63
CA SER A 126 -0.19 -5.49 5.97
C SER A 126 0.23 -4.41 6.95
N ALA A 127 0.85 -3.34 6.42
CA ALA A 127 1.21 -2.15 7.18
C ALA A 127 0.00 -1.20 7.45
N ILE A 128 -1.23 -1.68 7.28
CA ILE A 128 -2.46 -0.88 7.36
C ILE A 128 -3.38 -1.47 8.44
N PHE A 129 -3.83 -0.61 9.34
CA PHE A 129 -4.64 -0.96 10.51
C PHE A 129 -6.00 -0.27 10.47
N PRO A 130 -6.99 -0.83 9.75
CA PRO A 130 -8.31 -0.22 9.68
C PRO A 130 -9.07 -0.41 10.99
N ARG A 131 -9.64 0.67 11.54
CA ARG A 131 -10.59 0.62 12.65
C ARG A 131 -11.95 1.08 12.17
N ARG A 132 -12.97 0.23 12.30
CA ARG A 132 -14.37 0.61 12.08
C ARG A 132 -14.88 1.35 13.32
N VAL A 133 -15.40 2.56 13.13
CA VAL A 133 -15.80 3.47 14.21
C VAL A 133 -17.33 3.61 14.29
N GLY A 134 -18.04 3.43 13.18
CA GLY A 134 -19.48 3.59 13.10
C GLY A 134 -19.85 4.45 11.90
N ASP A 135 -20.72 5.43 12.11
CA ASP A 135 -21.10 6.40 11.09
C ASP A 135 -20.01 7.46 10.83
N GLU A 136 -20.32 8.35 9.88
CA GLU A 136 -19.43 9.43 9.45
C GLU A 136 -19.10 10.40 10.58
N GLN A 137 -20.07 10.76 11.42
CA GLN A 137 -19.87 11.72 12.51
C GLN A 137 -18.97 11.11 13.59
N ALA A 138 -19.22 9.88 14.00
CA ALA A 138 -18.39 9.17 14.97
C ALA A 138 -16.93 9.05 14.51
N ALA A 139 -16.71 8.85 13.20
CA ALA A 139 -15.38 8.79 12.63
C ALA A 139 -14.67 10.17 12.60
N ILE A 140 -15.42 11.26 12.45
CA ILE A 140 -14.89 12.63 12.54
C ILE A 140 -14.55 12.96 14.01
N ASP A 141 -15.47 12.71 14.92
CA ASP A 141 -15.30 12.98 16.35
C ASP A 141 -14.08 12.24 16.92
N LEU A 142 -13.89 10.97 16.52
CA LEU A 142 -12.71 10.20 16.90
C LEU A 142 -11.42 10.81 16.33
N ALA A 143 -11.44 11.25 15.07
CA ALA A 143 -10.27 11.87 14.43
C ALA A 143 -9.87 13.17 15.13
N GLU A 144 -10.84 13.99 15.53
CA GLU A 144 -10.60 15.22 16.30
C GLU A 144 -10.09 14.92 17.70
N ALA A 145 -10.68 13.94 18.41
CA ALA A 145 -10.22 13.51 19.72
C ALA A 145 -8.76 13.03 19.68
N LEU A 146 -8.38 12.25 18.67
CA LEU A 146 -7.00 11.81 18.45
C LEU A 146 -6.07 12.99 18.13
N GLN A 147 -6.52 13.95 17.32
CA GLN A 147 -5.75 15.15 17.00
C GLN A 147 -5.46 16.00 18.23
N ASN A 148 -6.46 16.16 19.11
CA ASN A 148 -6.31 16.88 20.37
C ASN A 148 -5.34 16.19 21.34
N GLN A 149 -5.14 14.87 21.20
CA GLN A 149 -4.13 14.10 21.93
C GLN A 149 -2.74 14.10 21.25
N GLY A 150 -2.56 14.85 20.16
CA GLY A 150 -1.28 14.96 19.45
C GLY A 150 -1.06 13.90 18.35
N PHE A 151 -2.03 13.04 18.08
CA PHE A 151 -1.96 12.12 16.94
C PHE A 151 -2.44 12.81 15.66
N SER A 152 -1.54 13.05 14.71
CA SER A 152 -1.92 13.68 13.43
C SER A 152 -2.91 12.80 12.65
N SER A 153 -4.16 13.24 12.58
CA SER A 153 -5.29 12.46 12.05
C SER A 153 -5.85 12.96 10.71
N ARG A 154 -5.36 14.10 10.19
CA ARG A 154 -6.00 14.90 9.11
C ARG A 154 -6.37 14.17 7.82
N ARG A 155 -5.84 12.97 7.55
CA ARG A 155 -6.25 12.10 6.40
C ARG A 155 -6.23 10.60 6.70
N SER A 156 -5.81 10.20 7.91
CA SER A 156 -5.50 8.81 8.26
C SER A 156 -6.64 8.10 8.97
N VAL A 157 -7.55 8.83 9.62
CA VAL A 157 -8.55 8.24 10.53
C VAL A 157 -9.92 8.03 9.88
N THR A 158 -10.28 8.84 8.89
CA THR A 158 -11.67 8.88 8.41
C THR A 158 -11.72 8.70 6.90
N ARG A 159 -11.70 7.45 6.43
CA ARG A 159 -12.17 7.17 5.07
C ARG A 159 -13.69 7.18 5.12
N LEU A 160 -14.28 8.14 4.42
CA LEU A 160 -15.72 8.31 4.28
C LEU A 160 -16.13 8.00 2.84
N TRP A 161 -17.43 7.88 2.60
CA TRP A 161 -17.95 7.78 1.25
C TRP A 161 -17.46 8.97 0.38
N PRO A 162 -17.11 8.77 -0.90
CA PRO A 162 -17.17 7.53 -1.70
C PRO A 162 -15.94 6.60 -1.57
N LYS A 163 -15.01 6.87 -0.64
CA LYS A 163 -13.74 6.12 -0.52
C LYS A 163 -13.92 4.76 0.16
N VAL A 164 -14.97 4.64 0.98
CA VAL A 164 -15.48 3.37 1.55
C VAL A 164 -17.01 3.36 1.47
N PRO A 165 -17.66 2.19 1.40
CA PRO A 165 -19.12 2.07 1.41
C PRO A 165 -19.74 2.72 2.66
N ARG A 166 -20.93 3.34 2.52
CA ARG A 166 -21.66 4.00 3.63
C ARG A 166 -22.10 3.00 4.70
N ASP A 167 -22.54 1.83 4.26
CA ASP A 167 -23.04 0.78 5.15
C ASP A 167 -21.98 -0.29 5.31
N CYS A 168 -21.33 -0.26 6.48
CA CYS A 168 -20.59 -1.40 7.02
C CYS A 168 -21.35 -2.07 8.17
N SER A 169 -22.67 -1.87 8.24
CA SER A 169 -23.58 -2.76 8.95
C SER A 169 -23.51 -4.13 8.28
N LEU A 170 -23.13 -5.14 9.06
CA LEU A 170 -23.26 -6.52 8.62
C LEU A 170 -24.76 -6.88 8.52
N PRO A 171 -25.15 -7.83 7.67
CA PRO A 171 -26.31 -8.67 7.98
C PRO A 171 -26.08 -9.42 9.31
#